data_AF-A0A2K6PYT0-F1
#
_entry.id   AF-A0A2K6PYT0-F1
#
_cell.length_a   1.000
_cell.length_b   1.000
_cell.length_c   1.000
_cell.angle_alpha   90.00
_cell.angle_beta   90.00
_cell.angle_gamma   90.00
#
_symmetry.space_group_name_H-M   'P 1'
#
loop_
_entity.id
_entity.type
_entity.pdbx_description
1 polymer ?
#
loop_
_entity_poly.entity_id
_entity_poly.type
_entity_poly.pdbx_seq_one_letter_code
_entity_poly.pdbx_strand_id
1 'polypeptide(L)'
;MDQKAEVFRLLYSSLSSCSSYRLVYILDREMLITCAIYISFSRWVARVFEINPFEPWITRDKVERMHITDMKLPHLPGLEDVGIQATPLELKAIEVLRRHRTYRWLSAEIEDVKPAKTVDF
;
A
#
# COMPACT_ATOMS: atom_id res chain seq x y z
N MET A 1 14.07 5.42 20.31
CA MET A 1 13.19 4.61 19.43
C MET A 1 12.47 5.44 18.37
N ASP A 2 12.32 6.76 18.56
CA ASP A 2 11.66 7.67 17.61
C ASP A 2 12.42 7.92 16.30
N GLN A 3 13.76 7.89 16.33
CA GLN A 3 14.61 8.28 15.20
C GLN A 3 14.41 7.39 13.95
N LYS A 4 14.14 6.08 14.13
CA LYS A 4 13.90 5.16 13.01
C LYS A 4 12.54 5.37 12.33
N ALA A 5 11.53 5.76 13.11
CA ALA A 5 10.20 6.09 12.59
C ALA A 5 10.19 7.44 11.86
N GLU A 6 11.03 8.38 12.31
CA GLU A 6 11.19 9.70 11.68
C GLU A 6 11.93 9.61 10.34
N VAL A 7 13.01 8.83 10.26
CA VAL A 7 13.69 8.52 8.99
C VAL A 7 12.74 7.83 8.01
N PHE A 8 11.88 6.94 8.50
CA PHE A 8 10.83 6.31 7.69
C PHE A 8 9.78 7.31 7.20
N ARG A 9 9.28 8.21 8.08
CA ARG A 9 8.34 9.28 7.68
C ARG A 9 8.95 10.20 6.63
N LEU A 10 10.22 10.55 6.75
CA LEU A 10 10.92 11.44 5.81
C LEU A 10 11.18 10.76 4.46
N LEU A 11 11.53 9.48 4.44
CA LEU A 11 11.66 8.70 3.21
C LEU A 11 10.30 8.49 2.52
N TYR A 12 9.25 8.22 3.29
CA TYR A 12 7.91 7.99 2.73
C TYR A 12 7.23 9.30 2.30
N SER A 13 7.47 10.43 2.97
CA SER A 13 6.92 11.75 2.58
C SER A 13 7.63 12.36 1.37
N SER A 14 8.92 12.08 1.19
CA SER A 14 9.67 12.47 -0.02
C SER A 14 9.30 11.60 -1.22
N LEU A 15 9.07 10.30 -1.02
CA LEU A 15 8.52 9.41 -2.05
C LEU A 15 7.03 9.68 -2.34
N SER A 16 6.25 10.10 -1.34
CA SER A 16 4.85 10.52 -1.48
C SER A 16 4.69 11.93 -2.07
N SER A 17 5.69 12.80 -1.96
CA SER A 17 5.73 14.08 -2.70
C SER A 17 6.02 13.87 -4.17
N CYS A 18 6.55 12.70 -4.57
CA CYS A 18 6.50 12.21 -5.94
C CYS A 18 5.09 11.66 -6.24
N SER A 19 4.07 12.42 -5.86
CA SER A 19 2.71 12.19 -6.33
C SER A 19 2.55 12.71 -7.74
N SER A 20 3.22 12.02 -8.65
CA SER A 20 3.05 12.17 -10.08
C SER A 20 1.76 11.49 -10.55
N TYR A 21 0.66 11.55 -9.79
CA TYR A 21 -0.66 11.15 -10.30
C TYR A 21 -1.19 12.11 -11.39
N ARG A 22 -0.45 13.20 -11.68
CA ARG A 22 -0.70 14.07 -12.84
C ARG A 22 0.09 13.69 -14.10
N LEU A 23 1.06 12.77 -14.01
CA LEU A 23 1.86 12.29 -15.15
C LEU A 23 1.48 10.87 -15.60
N VAL A 24 0.36 10.33 -15.10
CA VAL A 24 -0.05 8.93 -15.36
C VAL A 24 -0.64 8.72 -16.76
N TYR A 25 -1.06 9.77 -17.48
CA TYR A 25 -1.87 9.60 -18.70
C TYR A 25 -1.16 9.81 -20.05
N ILE A 26 0.17 10.05 -20.10
CA ILE A 26 0.78 10.55 -21.36
C ILE A 26 1.84 9.64 -22.00
N LEU A 27 2.46 8.65 -21.33
CA LEU A 27 3.54 7.85 -21.98
C LEU A 27 3.53 6.36 -21.59
N ASP A 28 2.78 5.58 -22.35
CA ASP A 28 2.49 4.14 -22.15
C ASP A 28 3.72 3.21 -22.33
N ARG A 29 4.88 3.71 -22.79
CA ARG A 29 6.10 2.89 -23.03
C ARG A 29 7.29 3.21 -22.11
N GLU A 30 7.33 4.40 -21.51
CA GLU A 30 8.38 4.85 -20.57
C GLU A 30 8.10 4.41 -19.11
N MET A 31 6.86 4.05 -18.83
CA MET A 31 6.39 3.70 -17.48
C MET A 31 7.00 2.40 -16.94
N LEU A 32 7.24 1.41 -17.82
CA LEU A 32 7.87 0.15 -17.44
C LEU A 32 9.32 0.33 -16.97
N ILE A 33 10.07 1.26 -17.59
CA ILE A 33 11.47 1.51 -17.24
C ILE A 33 11.54 2.18 -15.86
N THR A 34 10.66 3.15 -15.60
CA THR A 34 10.61 3.85 -14.30
C THR A 34 10.17 2.91 -13.18
N CYS A 35 9.15 2.08 -13.39
CA CYS A 35 8.72 1.08 -12.43
C CYS A 35 9.79 0.00 -12.19
N ALA A 36 10.50 -0.47 -13.24
CA ALA A 36 11.56 -1.46 -13.09
C ALA A 36 12.77 -0.93 -12.30
N ILE A 37 13.17 0.32 -12.55
CA ILE A 37 14.24 1.00 -11.80
C ILE A 37 13.80 1.19 -10.33
N TYR A 38 12.56 1.61 -10.10
CA TYR A 38 12.01 1.83 -8.76
C TYR A 38 11.92 0.53 -7.94
N ILE A 39 11.46 -0.57 -8.55
CA ILE A 39 11.40 -1.89 -7.89
C ILE A 39 12.81 -2.37 -7.57
N SER A 40 13.76 -2.20 -8.49
CA SER A 40 15.16 -2.60 -8.28
C SER A 40 15.79 -1.85 -7.11
N PHE A 41 15.58 -0.53 -7.02
CA PHE A 41 16.07 0.28 -5.90
C PHE A 41 15.40 -0.12 -4.57
N SER A 42 14.08 -0.32 -4.57
CA SER A 42 13.34 -0.73 -3.37
C SER A 42 13.76 -2.11 -2.85
N ARG A 43 14.15 -3.04 -3.74
CA ARG A 43 14.72 -4.34 -3.36
C ARG A 43 16.06 -4.21 -2.63
N TRP A 44 16.91 -3.27 -3.04
CA TRP A 44 18.17 -3.00 -2.35
C TRP A 44 17.95 -2.43 -0.96
N VAL A 45 17.01 -1.49 -0.82
CA VAL A 45 16.63 -0.93 0.48
C VAL A 45 16.06 -2.02 1.39
N ALA A 46 15.18 -2.89 0.88
CA ALA A 46 14.63 -4.02 1.63
C ALA A 46 15.73 -4.97 2.14
N ARG A 47 16.76 -5.21 1.34
CA ARG A 47 17.91 -6.04 1.74
C ARG A 47 18.66 -5.48 2.95
N VAL A 48 18.76 -4.16 3.08
CA VAL A 48 19.38 -3.53 4.26
C VAL A 48 18.53 -3.77 5.51
N PHE A 49 17.21 -3.73 5.39
CA PHE A 49 16.31 -4.01 6.51
C PHE A 49 16.32 -5.49 6.93
N GLU A 50 16.53 -6.43 5.99
CA GLU A 50 16.60 -7.87 6.25
C GLU A 50 17.84 -8.31 7.06
N ILE A 51 18.91 -7.51 7.07
CA ILE A 51 20.13 -7.83 7.84
C ILE A 51 19.87 -7.76 9.36
N ASN A 52 18.83 -7.04 9.77
CA ASN A 52 18.49 -6.86 11.17
C ASN A 52 17.96 -8.17 11.79
N PRO A 53 18.43 -8.60 12.98
CA PRO A 53 17.94 -9.81 13.65
C PRO A 53 16.49 -9.72 14.18
N PHE A 54 15.90 -8.52 14.21
CA PHE A 54 14.49 -8.32 14.55
C PHE A 54 13.59 -8.47 13.33
N GLU A 55 12.31 -8.78 13.55
CA GLU A 55 11.32 -8.89 12.47
C GLU A 55 11.31 -7.62 11.60
N PRO A 56 11.74 -7.71 10.33
CA PRO A 56 11.87 -6.55 9.47
C PRO A 56 10.50 -6.10 8.97
N TRP A 57 10.24 -4.79 9.00
CA TRP A 57 8.99 -4.24 8.47
C TRP A 57 8.89 -4.29 6.94
N ILE A 58 10.05 -4.33 6.26
CA ILE A 58 10.19 -4.38 4.81
C ILE A 58 11.12 -5.54 4.46
N THR A 59 10.64 -6.45 3.63
CA THR A 59 11.40 -7.56 3.04
C THR A 59 11.32 -7.50 1.52
N ARG A 60 12.25 -8.14 0.83
CA ARG A 60 12.27 -8.24 -0.63
C ARG A 60 11.02 -8.95 -1.16
N ASP A 61 10.62 -10.03 -0.48
CA ASP A 61 9.38 -10.75 -0.76
C ASP A 61 8.16 -9.84 -0.64
N LYS A 62 8.10 -9.01 0.41
CA LYS A 62 7.02 -8.03 0.57
C LYS A 62 7.01 -6.98 -0.54
N VAL A 63 8.17 -6.49 -0.97
CA VAL A 63 8.24 -5.53 -2.10
C VAL A 63 7.70 -6.17 -3.37
N GLU A 64 8.12 -7.38 -3.71
CA GLU A 64 7.63 -8.06 -4.92
C GLU A 64 6.13 -8.34 -4.84
N ARG A 65 5.64 -8.85 -3.70
CA ARG A 65 4.21 -9.13 -3.50
C ARG A 65 3.33 -7.89 -3.64
N MET A 66 3.76 -6.73 -3.15
CA MET A 66 2.98 -5.49 -3.25
C MET A 66 2.91 -4.93 -4.68
N HIS A 67 3.81 -5.34 -5.58
CA HIS A 67 3.83 -4.88 -6.97
C HIS A 67 3.25 -5.89 -7.97
N ILE A 68 2.91 -7.10 -7.51
CA ILE A 68 2.17 -8.08 -8.30
C ILE A 68 0.68 -7.74 -8.20
N THR A 69 -0.02 -7.73 -9.33
CA THR A 69 -1.46 -7.48 -9.38
C THR A 69 -2.25 -8.73 -9.00
N ASP A 70 -3.32 -8.57 -8.22
CA ASP A 70 -4.25 -9.66 -7.92
C ASP A 70 -4.95 -10.15 -9.19
N MET A 71 -5.01 -11.47 -9.38
CA MET A 71 -5.63 -12.09 -10.55
C MET A 71 -7.13 -12.34 -10.31
N LYS A 72 -7.98 -11.94 -11.25
CA LYS A 72 -9.40 -12.32 -11.27
C LYS A 72 -9.54 -13.76 -11.78
N LEU A 73 -9.96 -14.68 -10.91
CA LEU A 73 -10.09 -16.11 -11.20
C LEU A 73 -11.55 -16.54 -11.10
N PRO A 74 -12.38 -16.35 -12.14
CA PRO A 74 -13.84 -16.55 -12.06
C PRO A 74 -14.27 -18.03 -12.00
N HIS A 75 -13.36 -18.97 -12.26
CA HIS A 75 -13.67 -20.40 -12.27
C HIS A 75 -13.52 -21.06 -10.90
N LEU A 76 -12.96 -20.35 -9.93
CA LEU A 76 -12.81 -20.83 -8.56
C LEU A 76 -14.09 -20.56 -7.76
N PRO A 77 -14.43 -21.41 -6.78
CA PRO A 77 -15.57 -21.16 -5.90
C PRO A 77 -15.35 -19.85 -5.11
N GLY A 78 -16.42 -19.09 -4.96
CA GLY A 78 -16.43 -17.79 -4.29
C GLY A 78 -16.50 -17.92 -2.78
N LEU A 79 -16.39 -16.77 -2.09
CA LEU A 79 -16.61 -16.72 -0.64
C LEU A 79 -18.10 -16.92 -0.32
N GLU A 80 -18.97 -16.54 -1.24
CA GLU A 80 -20.42 -16.64 -1.17
C GLU A 80 -20.89 -18.10 -1.14
N ASP A 81 -20.16 -19.02 -1.80
CA ASP A 81 -20.48 -20.45 -1.83
C ASP A 81 -20.30 -21.11 -0.45
N VAL A 82 -19.48 -20.50 0.43
CA VAL A 82 -19.29 -20.92 1.83
C VAL A 82 -20.37 -20.35 2.75
N GLY A 83 -21.26 -19.49 2.23
CA GLY A 83 -22.30 -18.80 2.99
C GLY A 83 -21.81 -17.52 3.70
N ILE A 84 -20.67 -16.97 3.28
CA ILE A 84 -20.09 -15.75 3.84
C ILE A 84 -20.21 -14.61 2.83
N GLN A 85 -20.83 -13.50 3.24
CA GLN A 85 -20.87 -12.28 2.43
C GLN A 85 -19.58 -11.48 2.61
N ALA A 86 -18.93 -11.11 1.50
CA ALA A 86 -17.76 -10.23 1.55
C ALA A 86 -18.13 -8.84 2.09
N THR A 87 -17.46 -8.40 3.15
CA THR A 87 -17.63 -7.05 3.71
C THR A 87 -16.66 -6.07 3.06
N PRO A 88 -17.12 -4.90 2.58
CA PRO A 88 -16.24 -3.90 1.97
C PRO A 88 -15.26 -3.30 2.99
N LEU A 89 -14.08 -2.92 2.52
CA LEU A 89 -12.96 -2.45 3.35
C LEU A 89 -13.30 -1.13 4.06
N GLU A 90 -14.07 -0.27 3.42
CA GLU A 90 -14.45 1.05 3.91
C GLU A 90 -15.18 0.98 5.26
N LEU A 91 -16.00 -0.06 5.47
CA LEU A 91 -16.76 -0.25 6.70
C LEU A 91 -15.85 -0.64 7.89
N LYS A 92 -14.70 -1.25 7.62
CA LYS A 92 -13.78 -1.79 8.65
C LYS A 92 -12.45 -1.05 8.77
N ALA A 93 -12.09 -0.21 7.79
CA ALA A 93 -10.82 0.51 7.77
C ALA A 93 -10.59 1.39 9.00
N ILE A 94 -11.63 2.04 9.51
CA ILE A 94 -11.52 2.92 10.68
C ILE A 94 -11.08 2.17 11.94
N GLU A 95 -11.60 0.97 12.15
CA GLU A 95 -11.36 0.16 13.34
C GLU A 95 -9.87 -0.15 13.48
N VAL A 96 -9.22 -0.49 12.35
CA VAL A 96 -7.80 -0.80 12.25
C VAL A 96 -6.94 0.47 12.30
N LEU A 97 -7.29 1.49 11.52
CA LEU A 97 -6.44 2.68 11.32
C LEU A 97 -6.57 3.72 12.43
N ARG A 98 -7.54 3.59 13.35
CA ARG A 98 -7.75 4.57 14.43
C ARG A 98 -6.51 4.78 15.30
N ARG A 99 -5.72 3.72 15.54
CA ARG A 99 -4.46 3.78 16.30
C ARG A 99 -3.42 4.72 15.68
N HIS A 100 -3.46 4.92 14.37
CA HIS A 100 -2.48 5.72 13.64
C HIS A 100 -2.91 7.19 13.46
N ARG A 101 -4.14 7.56 13.83
CA ARG A 101 -4.64 8.93 13.72
C ARG A 101 -4.07 9.81 14.83
N THR A 102 -3.79 11.08 14.53
CA THR A 102 -3.41 12.06 15.57
C THR A 102 -4.63 12.44 16.41
N TYR A 103 -4.39 12.96 17.61
CA TYR A 103 -5.44 13.30 18.57
C TYR A 103 -6.56 14.16 17.98
N ARG A 104 -6.22 15.14 17.13
CA ARG A 104 -7.18 16.03 16.47
C ARG A 104 -8.20 15.32 15.56
N TRP A 105 -7.83 14.15 15.03
CA TRP A 105 -8.62 13.37 14.05
C TRP A 105 -9.13 12.04 14.62
N LEU A 106 -8.92 11.78 15.92
CA LEU A 106 -9.30 10.52 16.57
C LEU A 106 -10.82 10.34 16.71
N SER A 107 -11.55 11.45 16.81
CA SER A 107 -13.01 11.52 16.88
C SER A 107 -13.66 11.86 15.54
N ALA A 108 -12.89 11.94 14.44
CA ALA A 108 -13.44 12.21 13.12
C ALA A 108 -14.30 11.02 12.65
N GLU A 109 -15.43 11.34 12.02
CA GLU A 109 -16.41 10.36 11.57
C GLU A 109 -15.91 9.60 10.33
N ILE A 110 -16.56 8.47 10.03
CA ILE A 110 -16.20 7.60 8.91
C ILE A 110 -16.66 8.24 7.60
N GLU A 111 -17.83 8.88 7.63
CA GLU A 111 -18.55 9.43 6.46
C GLU A 111 -17.83 10.61 5.82
N ASP A 112 -16.98 11.32 6.57
CA ASP A 112 -16.17 12.44 6.07
C ASP A 112 -15.13 12.00 5.02
N VAL A 113 -14.73 10.72 5.04
CA VAL A 113 -13.73 10.18 4.11
C VAL A 113 -14.43 9.60 2.88
N LYS A 114 -14.20 10.23 1.73
CA LYS A 114 -14.70 9.73 0.44
C LYS A 114 -14.09 8.35 0.13
N PRO A 115 -14.89 7.38 -0.37
CA PRO A 115 -14.39 6.05 -0.69
C PRO A 115 -13.34 6.09 -1.81
N ALA A 116 -12.48 5.06 -1.84
CA ALA A 116 -11.46 4.94 -2.87
C ALA A 116 -12.10 4.64 -4.24
N LYS A 117 -11.40 5.00 -5.33
CA LYS A 117 -11.85 4.69 -6.69
C LYS A 117 -11.65 3.20 -6.97
N THR A 118 -12.71 2.52 -7.36
CA THR A 118 -12.66 1.12 -7.79
C THR A 118 -12.23 0.99 -9.25
N VAL A 119 -11.61 -0.13 -9.59
CA VAL A 119 -11.21 -0.47 -10.96
C VAL A 119 -11.77 -1.85 -11.28
N ASP A 120 -12.62 -1.91 -12.30
CA ASP A 120 -13.12 -3.16 -12.85
C ASP A 120 -12.37 -3.46 -14.16
N PHE A 121 -11.41 -4.38 -14.08
CA PHE A 121 -10.76 -5.01 -15.24
C PHE A 121 -11.67 -6.01 -15.95
#